data_AF-A0A6N3UPP1-F1
#
_entry.id   AF-A0A6N3UPP1-F1
#
_cell.length_a   1.000
_cell.length_b   1.000
_cell.length_c   1.000
_cell.angle_alpha   90.00
_cell.angle_beta   90.00
_cell.angle_gamma   90.00
#
_symmetry.space_group_name_H-M   'P 1'
#
loop_
_entity.id
_entity.type
_entity.pdbx_description
1 polymer ?
#
loop_
_entity_poly.entity_id
_entity_poly.type
_entity_poly.pdbx_seq_one_letter_code
_entity_poly.pdbx_strand_id
1 'polypeptide(L)'
;MIGNFVKSLGRTYSEMVAAGLYLPGGPPIGMFDDSDTLSMTTAPGVELGFWASNRRFEALFISLLEVFEGDPIYKGTLPYELKSRMSQAWILSKFGSPLESRAPFKMPIRGMTGGTDTYRLPGMLKDTKVVFKYNAKREVEKVVFRLNEKAHA
;
A
#
# COMPACT_ATOMS: atom_id res chain seq x y z
N MET A 1 -13.96 1.02 4.81
CA MET A 1 -12.78 0.48 5.51
C MET A 1 -11.48 1.04 4.92
N ILE A 2 -11.05 0.66 3.71
CA ILE A 2 -9.80 1.16 3.08
C ILE A 2 -9.71 2.69 3.01
N GLY A 3 -10.79 3.36 2.62
CA GLY A 3 -10.81 4.83 2.57
C GLY A 3 -10.49 5.50 3.91
N ASN A 4 -10.86 4.89 5.04
CA ASN A 4 -10.55 5.43 6.38
C ASN A 4 -9.06 5.26 6.71
N PHE A 5 -8.45 4.15 6.30
CA PHE A 5 -6.99 3.98 6.43
C PHE A 5 -6.25 5.00 5.60
N VAL A 6 -6.61 5.19 4.32
CA VAL A 6 -5.93 6.20 3.49
C VAL A 6 -6.03 7.61 4.09
N LYS A 7 -7.19 7.97 4.65
CA LYS A 7 -7.38 9.25 5.38
C LYS A 7 -6.60 9.36 6.69
N SER A 8 -6.12 8.24 7.23
CA SER A 8 -5.38 8.18 8.49
C SER A 8 -3.86 8.13 8.29
N LEU A 9 -3.36 8.10 7.05
CA LEU A 9 -1.92 8.22 6.77
C LEU A 9 -1.35 9.46 7.48
N GLY A 10 -0.23 9.29 8.16
CA GLY A 10 0.40 10.32 8.99
C GLY A 10 -0.05 10.35 10.45
N ARG A 11 -1.12 9.65 10.83
CA ARG A 11 -1.52 9.50 12.23
C ARG A 11 -0.70 8.41 12.91
N THR A 12 -0.48 8.56 14.21
CA THR A 12 0.07 7.52 15.06
C THR A 12 -0.94 6.39 15.28
N TYR A 13 -0.45 5.19 15.60
CA TYR A 13 -1.30 4.07 15.99
C TYR A 13 -2.30 4.45 17.10
N SER A 14 -1.85 5.17 18.14
CA SER A 14 -2.71 5.61 19.24
C SER A 14 -3.82 6.55 18.77
N GLU A 15 -3.54 7.50 17.87
CA GLU A 15 -4.56 8.38 17.29
C GLU A 15 -5.57 7.61 16.43
N MET A 16 -5.12 6.56 15.72
CA MET A 16 -6.02 5.70 14.95
C MET A 16 -6.97 4.91 15.87
N VAL A 17 -6.45 4.35 16.97
CA VAL A 17 -7.26 3.68 17.99
C VAL A 17 -8.26 4.65 18.63
N ALA A 18 -7.80 5.84 19.03
CA ALA A 18 -8.66 6.87 19.63
C ALA A 18 -9.75 7.36 18.67
N ALA A 19 -9.49 7.36 17.36
CA ALA A 19 -10.48 7.64 16.32
C ALA A 19 -11.42 6.47 16.00
N GLY A 20 -11.33 5.35 16.73
CA GLY A 20 -12.22 4.20 16.60
C GLY A 20 -11.95 3.34 15.36
N LEU A 21 -10.74 3.38 14.79
CA LEU A 21 -10.39 2.48 13.68
C LEU A 21 -10.30 1.03 14.18
N TYR A 22 -10.89 0.11 13.43
CA TYR A 22 -10.77 -1.31 13.68
C TYR A 22 -9.37 -1.81 13.33
N LEU A 23 -8.60 -2.16 14.36
CA LEU A 23 -7.21 -2.63 14.28
C LEU A 23 -7.07 -3.95 15.05
N PRO A 24 -7.43 -5.09 14.44
CA PRO A 24 -7.37 -6.39 15.10
C PRO A 24 -5.91 -6.84 15.28
N GLY A 25 -5.66 -7.70 16.27
CA GLY A 25 -4.36 -8.38 16.42
C GLY A 25 -3.31 -7.64 17.25
N GLY A 26 -3.66 -6.54 17.94
CA GLY A 26 -2.76 -5.84 18.85
C GLY A 26 -1.98 -4.69 18.18
N PRO A 27 -0.91 -4.17 18.80
CA PRO A 27 -0.08 -3.12 18.20
C PRO A 27 0.77 -3.66 17.04
N PRO A 28 1.21 -2.79 16.09
CA PRO A 28 2.11 -3.20 15.02
C PRO A 28 3.45 -3.65 15.58
N ILE A 29 4.03 -4.67 14.96
CA ILE A 29 5.27 -5.34 15.40
C ILE A 29 6.34 -5.28 14.31
N GLY A 30 7.60 -5.23 14.72
CA GLY A 30 8.75 -5.34 13.82
C GLY A 30 9.00 -6.80 13.45
N MET A 31 9.67 -7.04 12.32
CA MET A 31 10.12 -8.38 11.95
C MET A 31 11.29 -8.84 12.85
N PHE A 32 12.08 -7.88 13.32
CA PHE A 32 13.21 -8.01 14.24
C PHE A 32 13.15 -6.94 15.32
N ASP A 33 13.83 -7.14 16.44
CA ASP A 33 13.81 -6.22 17.60
C ASP A 33 14.30 -4.80 17.26
N ASP A 34 15.21 -4.68 16.29
CA ASP A 34 15.81 -3.42 15.83
C ASP A 34 15.18 -2.89 14.52
N SER A 35 13.99 -3.36 14.16
CA SER A 35 13.32 -2.92 12.92
C SER A 35 12.95 -1.44 12.97
N ASP A 36 13.39 -0.67 11.99
CA ASP A 36 12.96 0.73 11.78
C ASP A 36 11.49 0.86 11.36
N THR A 37 10.87 -0.25 10.97
CA THR A 37 9.47 -0.31 10.55
C THR A 37 8.71 -1.40 11.30
N LEU A 38 7.45 -1.11 11.59
CA LEU A 38 6.52 -2.06 12.20
C LEU A 38 5.38 -2.31 11.20
N SER A 39 4.75 -3.47 11.26
CA SER A 39 3.55 -3.71 10.47
C SER A 39 2.48 -4.49 11.22
N MET A 40 1.26 -4.45 10.70
CA MET A 40 0.15 -5.28 11.15
C MET A 40 -0.81 -5.60 10.00
N THR A 41 -1.45 -6.76 10.08
CA THR A 41 -2.51 -7.15 9.13
C THR A 41 -3.88 -6.85 9.73
N THR A 42 -4.73 -6.15 8.99
CA THR A 42 -6.08 -5.78 9.47
C THR A 42 -7.20 -6.59 8.81
N ALA A 43 -6.94 -7.12 7.61
CA ALA A 43 -7.84 -7.96 6.83
C ALA A 43 -7.02 -8.77 5.81
N PRO A 44 -7.59 -9.83 5.21
CA PRO A 44 -6.93 -10.56 4.12
C PRO A 44 -6.44 -9.61 3.02
N GLY A 45 -5.14 -9.66 2.73
CA GLY A 45 -4.47 -8.82 1.74
C GLY A 45 -4.33 -7.35 2.13
N VAL A 46 -4.56 -6.97 3.39
CA VAL A 46 -4.47 -5.58 3.88
C VAL A 46 -3.48 -5.47 5.03
N GLU A 47 -2.35 -4.84 4.74
CA GLU A 47 -1.26 -4.62 5.70
C GLU A 47 -1.01 -3.12 5.88
N LEU A 48 -0.76 -2.73 7.13
CA LEU A 48 -0.45 -1.36 7.53
C LEU A 48 1.01 -1.33 7.98
N GLY A 49 1.79 -0.44 7.39
CA GLY A 49 3.19 -0.18 7.75
C GLY A 49 3.33 1.11 8.55
N PHE A 50 4.13 1.05 9.60
CA PHE A 50 4.37 2.14 10.53
C PHE A 50 5.86 2.37 10.71
N TRP A 51 6.22 3.60 11.06
CA TRP A 51 7.58 3.93 11.49
C TRP A 51 7.78 3.53 12.96
N ALA A 52 8.89 2.88 13.29
CA ALA A 52 9.08 2.31 14.62
C ALA A 52 9.23 3.36 15.72
N SER A 53 9.94 4.46 15.45
CA SER A 53 10.29 5.45 16.49
C SER A 53 9.08 6.17 17.09
N ASN A 54 8.00 6.35 16.32
CA ASN A 54 6.80 7.08 16.74
C ASN A 54 5.48 6.36 16.43
N ARG A 55 5.55 5.13 15.89
CA ARG A 55 4.39 4.34 15.44
C ARG A 55 3.46 5.13 14.51
N ARG A 56 4.01 6.00 13.67
CA ARG A 56 3.27 6.77 12.68
C ARG A 56 2.93 5.89 11.49
N PHE A 57 1.68 5.96 11.03
CA PHE A 57 1.18 5.16 9.91
C PHE A 57 1.67 5.74 8.58
N GLU A 58 2.56 5.00 7.92
CA GLU A 58 3.34 5.44 6.77
C GLU A 58 2.82 4.91 5.44
N ALA A 59 2.34 3.65 5.44
CA ALA A 59 1.98 2.97 4.21
C ALA A 59 0.83 1.97 4.40
N LEU A 60 -0.13 1.98 3.50
CA LEU A 60 -1.19 0.98 3.36
C LEU A 60 -0.88 0.10 2.16
N PHE A 61 -0.70 -1.19 2.37
CA PHE A 61 -0.47 -2.19 1.34
C PHE A 61 -1.75 -3.00 1.11
N ILE A 62 -2.17 -3.09 -0.16
CA ILE A 62 -3.36 -3.83 -0.56
C ILE A 62 -2.98 -4.82 -1.67
N SER A 63 -2.99 -6.12 -1.36
CA SER A 63 -2.76 -7.20 -2.32
C SER A 63 -4.03 -7.47 -3.11
N LEU A 64 -3.95 -7.39 -4.44
CA LEU A 64 -5.07 -7.65 -5.36
C LEU A 64 -4.93 -8.97 -6.11
N LEU A 65 -3.70 -9.48 -6.24
CA LEU A 65 -3.40 -10.77 -6.82
C LEU A 65 -2.50 -11.56 -5.87
N GLU A 66 -2.63 -12.88 -5.96
CA GLU A 66 -1.73 -13.82 -5.30
C GLU A 66 -0.32 -13.67 -5.89
N VAL A 67 0.68 -13.50 -5.01
CA VAL A 67 2.08 -13.54 -5.43
C VAL A 67 2.57 -14.98 -5.43
N PHE A 68 2.22 -15.70 -4.36
CA PHE A 68 2.33 -17.14 -4.22
C PHE A 68 0.94 -17.75 -4.02
N GLU A 69 0.79 -19.02 -4.40
CA GLU A 69 -0.47 -19.75 -4.25
C GLU A 69 -0.93 -19.71 -2.80
N GLY A 70 -2.19 -19.28 -2.59
CA GLY A 70 -2.79 -19.18 -1.27
C GLY A 70 -2.51 -17.87 -0.53
N ASP A 71 -1.76 -16.94 -1.12
CA ASP A 71 -1.56 -15.61 -0.54
C ASP A 71 -2.92 -14.88 -0.35
N PRO A 72 -3.12 -14.19 0.77
CA PRO A 72 -4.39 -13.50 1.00
C PRO A 72 -4.52 -12.27 0.09
N ILE A 73 -5.65 -12.20 -0.63
CA ILE A 73 -6.02 -11.06 -1.48
C ILE A 73 -7.21 -10.27 -0.90
N TYR A 74 -7.19 -8.96 -1.13
CA TYR A 74 -8.28 -8.08 -0.75
C TYR A 74 -9.40 -8.09 -1.79
N LYS A 75 -10.64 -8.35 -1.35
CA LYS A 75 -11.83 -8.45 -2.21
C LYS A 75 -12.83 -7.30 -2.03
N GLY A 76 -12.54 -6.34 -1.16
CA GLY A 76 -13.44 -5.21 -0.90
C GLY A 76 -13.28 -4.08 -1.92
N THR A 77 -13.99 -2.97 -1.68
CA THR A 77 -13.92 -1.79 -2.55
C THR A 77 -12.64 -0.98 -2.30
N LEU A 78 -12.13 -0.36 -3.37
CA LEU A 78 -10.98 0.54 -3.34
C LEU A 78 -11.45 2.00 -3.51
N PRO A 79 -10.74 2.97 -2.90
CA PRO A 79 -11.02 4.39 -3.10
C PRO A 79 -10.53 4.87 -4.48
N TYR A 80 -10.86 6.13 -4.82
CA TYR A 80 -10.36 6.83 -6.03
C TYR A 80 -10.71 6.14 -7.35
N GLU A 81 -11.89 5.52 -7.43
CA GLU A 81 -12.38 4.82 -8.63
C GLU A 81 -11.50 3.65 -9.10
N LEU A 82 -10.61 3.17 -8.23
CA LEU A 82 -9.79 1.99 -8.51
C LEU A 82 -10.67 0.73 -8.50
N LYS A 83 -10.24 -0.26 -9.28
CA LYS A 83 -10.93 -1.55 -9.42
C LYS A 83 -10.11 -2.66 -8.75
N SER A 84 -10.77 -3.73 -8.36
CA SER A 84 -10.09 -4.91 -7.80
C SER A 84 -9.18 -5.63 -8.80
N ARG A 85 -9.45 -5.49 -10.11
CA ARG A 85 -8.62 -6.02 -11.19
C ARG A 85 -8.28 -4.94 -12.20
N MET A 86 -7.00 -4.75 -12.43
CA MET A 86 -6.45 -3.63 -13.20
C MET A 86 -5.18 -4.05 -13.93
N SER A 87 -4.91 -3.46 -15.09
CA SER A 87 -3.62 -3.56 -15.79
C SER A 87 -2.94 -2.21 -15.83
N GLN A 88 -1.63 -2.19 -16.10
CA GLN A 88 -0.88 -0.97 -16.34
C GLN A 88 -1.52 -0.12 -17.46
N ALA A 89 -1.97 -0.77 -18.54
CA ALA A 89 -2.64 -0.09 -19.64
C ALA A 89 -3.95 0.61 -19.20
N TRP A 90 -4.70 -0.01 -18.30
CA TRP A 90 -5.91 0.60 -17.73
C TRP A 90 -5.57 1.80 -16.84
N ILE A 91 -4.52 1.70 -16.02
CA ILE A 91 -4.05 2.80 -15.17
C ILE A 91 -3.66 4.00 -16.04
N LEU A 92 -2.86 3.78 -17.08
CA LEU A 92 -2.43 4.81 -18.02
C LEU A 92 -3.60 5.47 -18.75
N SER A 93 -4.58 4.68 -19.21
CA SER A 93 -5.76 5.24 -19.91
C SER A 93 -6.66 6.07 -18.99
N LYS A 94 -6.66 5.78 -17.69
CA LYS A 94 -7.46 6.51 -16.69
C LYS A 94 -6.77 7.72 -16.09
N PHE A 95 -5.47 7.63 -15.82
CA PHE A 95 -4.74 8.63 -15.03
C PHE A 95 -3.59 9.30 -15.78
N GLY A 96 -3.34 8.92 -17.04
CA GLY A 96 -2.25 9.47 -17.84
C GLY A 96 -0.89 8.94 -17.42
N SER A 97 0.16 9.72 -17.68
CA SER A 97 1.54 9.32 -17.39
C SER A 97 1.86 9.36 -15.88
N PRO A 98 2.66 8.41 -15.37
CA PRO A 98 3.06 8.39 -13.97
C PRO A 98 4.05 9.51 -13.61
N LEU A 99 4.13 9.82 -12.33
CA LEU A 99 5.14 10.72 -11.75
C LEU A 99 6.54 10.08 -11.74
N GLU A 100 6.59 8.78 -11.49
CA GLU A 100 7.81 7.98 -11.44
C GLU A 100 7.47 6.56 -11.90
N SER A 101 8.35 5.96 -12.71
CA SER A 101 8.27 4.55 -13.08
C SER A 101 9.57 3.86 -12.73
N ARG A 102 9.48 2.63 -12.22
CA ARG A 102 10.62 1.75 -11.99
C ARG A 102 10.49 0.51 -12.86
N ALA A 103 11.59 0.14 -13.51
CA ALA A 103 11.62 -0.98 -14.43
C ALA A 103 11.35 -2.32 -13.72
N PRO A 104 10.83 -3.32 -14.45
CA PRO A 104 10.88 -4.72 -14.05
C PRO A 104 12.26 -5.15 -13.56
N PHE A 105 12.28 -5.96 -12.51
CA PHE A 105 13.50 -6.59 -12.01
C PHE A 105 13.20 -8.00 -11.48
N LYS A 106 14.23 -8.85 -11.45
CA LYS A 106 14.14 -10.22 -10.96
C LYS A 106 14.33 -10.24 -9.44
N MET A 107 13.35 -10.75 -8.72
CA MET A 107 13.41 -11.00 -7.28
C MET A 107 13.84 -12.44 -7.00
N PRO A 108 14.69 -12.69 -5.98
CA PRO A 108 14.96 -14.03 -5.49
C PRO A 108 13.66 -14.75 -5.12
N ILE A 109 13.57 -16.05 -5.43
CA ILE A 109 12.43 -16.95 -5.17
C ILE A 109 11.15 -16.61 -5.97
N ARG A 110 10.77 -15.33 -6.01
CA ARG A 110 9.54 -14.82 -6.64
C ARG A 110 9.61 -14.74 -8.17
N GLY A 111 10.80 -14.55 -8.75
CA GLY A 111 10.97 -14.40 -10.20
C GLY A 111 10.82 -12.95 -10.71
N MET A 112 10.38 -12.78 -11.95
CA MET A 112 10.33 -11.47 -12.61
C MET A 112 9.14 -10.62 -12.14
N THR A 113 9.40 -9.38 -11.71
CA THR A 113 8.35 -8.39 -11.41
C THR A 113 7.94 -7.62 -12.67
N GLY A 114 6.84 -6.87 -12.61
CA GLY A 114 6.41 -5.96 -13.67
C GLY A 114 6.84 -4.51 -13.48
N GLY A 115 7.67 -4.22 -12.48
CA GLY A 115 8.03 -2.85 -12.10
C GLY A 115 6.93 -2.14 -11.32
N THR A 116 7.04 -0.82 -11.20
CA THR A 116 6.08 0.00 -10.46
C THR A 116 5.85 1.34 -11.11
N ASP A 117 4.66 1.89 -10.97
CA ASP A 117 4.36 3.29 -11.31
C ASP A 117 3.81 4.05 -10.09
N THR A 118 4.21 5.30 -9.95
CA THR A 118 3.79 6.20 -8.87
C THR A 118 2.90 7.30 -9.40
N TYR A 119 1.79 7.56 -8.73
CA TYR A 119 0.83 8.61 -9.07
C TYR A 119 0.41 9.42 -7.85
N ARG A 120 -0.16 10.60 -8.12
CA ARG A 120 -1.05 11.31 -7.21
C ARG A 120 -2.42 11.38 -7.87
N LEU A 121 -3.37 10.58 -7.38
CA LEU A 121 -4.71 10.51 -7.96
C LEU A 121 -5.54 11.73 -7.54
N PRO A 122 -6.57 12.11 -8.33
CA PRO A 122 -7.52 13.14 -7.93
C PRO A 122 -8.16 12.83 -6.57
N GLY A 123 -8.24 13.84 -5.71
CA GLY A 123 -8.83 13.74 -4.37
C GLY A 123 -7.93 13.12 -3.29
N MET A 124 -6.69 12.72 -3.60
CA MET A 124 -5.73 12.28 -2.59
C MET A 124 -5.23 13.42 -1.70
N LEU A 125 -4.85 13.08 -0.46
CA LEU A 125 -4.20 14.01 0.46
C LEU A 125 -2.87 14.53 -0.13
N LYS A 126 -2.56 15.81 0.09
CA LYS A 126 -1.42 16.50 -0.54
C LYS A 126 -0.09 15.76 -0.35
N ASP A 127 0.16 15.23 0.84
CA ASP A 127 1.43 14.56 1.18
C ASP A 127 1.40 13.04 1.01
N THR A 128 0.44 12.54 0.23
CA THR A 128 0.34 11.13 -0.12
C THR A 128 0.60 10.88 -1.60
N LYS A 129 1.03 9.66 -1.90
CA LYS A 129 1.17 9.10 -3.24
C LYS A 129 0.65 7.67 -3.26
N VAL A 130 0.28 7.18 -4.44
CA VAL A 130 -0.05 5.77 -4.66
C VAL A 130 0.99 5.15 -5.56
N VAL A 131 1.41 3.93 -5.23
CA VAL A 131 2.31 3.12 -6.04
C VAL A 131 1.55 1.87 -6.49
N PHE A 132 1.45 1.68 -7.80
CA PHE A 132 0.96 0.46 -8.40
C PHE A 132 2.16 -0.46 -8.64
N LYS A 133 2.13 -1.65 -8.04
CA LYS A 133 3.11 -2.71 -8.32
C LYS A 133 2.50 -3.69 -9.30
N TYR A 134 3.29 -4.07 -10.30
CA TYR A 134 2.84 -4.95 -11.36
C TYR A 134 3.52 -6.32 -11.29
N ASN A 135 2.81 -7.34 -11.72
CA ASN A 135 3.41 -8.65 -12.02
C ASN A 135 4.03 -8.66 -13.43
N ALA A 136 4.70 -9.75 -13.82
CA ALA A 136 5.32 -9.88 -15.15
C ALA A 136 4.35 -9.70 -16.33
N LYS A 137 3.04 -9.92 -16.13
CA LYS A 137 1.98 -9.73 -17.14
C LYS A 137 1.44 -8.30 -17.17
N ARG A 138 2.03 -7.37 -16.42
CA ARG A 138 1.59 -5.97 -16.26
C ARG A 138 0.18 -5.85 -15.65
N GLU A 139 -0.28 -6.85 -14.90
CA GLU A 139 -1.46 -6.71 -14.05
C GLU A 139 -1.06 -6.14 -12.68
N VAL A 140 -1.91 -5.30 -12.09
CA VAL A 140 -1.70 -4.72 -10.76
C VAL A 140 -1.86 -5.81 -9.72
N GLU A 141 -0.77 -6.19 -9.08
CA GLU A 141 -0.74 -7.18 -8.01
C GLU A 141 -0.90 -6.54 -6.62
N LYS A 142 -0.43 -5.30 -6.45
CA LYS A 142 -0.46 -4.60 -5.17
C LYS A 142 -0.59 -3.09 -5.37
N VAL A 143 -1.46 -2.47 -4.58
CA VAL A 143 -1.62 -1.02 -4.49
C VAL A 143 -1.06 -0.56 -3.15
N VAL A 144 -0.19 0.44 -3.17
CA VAL A 144 0.42 0.99 -1.95
C VAL A 144 0.13 2.48 -1.85
N PHE A 145 -0.71 2.88 -0.88
CA PHE A 145 -0.86 4.29 -0.52
C PHE A 145 0.18 4.61 0.54
N ARG A 146 0.96 5.68 0.37
CA ARG A 146 1.99 6.04 1.33
C ARG A 146 2.20 7.54 1.43
N LEU A 147 2.77 7.97 2.55
CA LEU A 147 3.30 9.32 2.70
C LEU A 147 4.47 9.54 1.72
N ASN A 148 4.65 10.81 1.34
CA ASN A 148 5.83 11.25 0.62
C ASN A 148 7.06 11.17 1.55
N GLU A 149 8.23 10.84 1.00
CA GLU A 149 9.49 10.67 1.75
C GLU A 149 9.91 11.93 2.54
N LYS A 150 9.35 13.09 2.25
CA LYS A 150 9.56 14.33 3.00
C LYS A 150 8.81 14.39 4.35
N ALA A 151 7.98 13.41 4.67
CA ALA A 151 7.23 13.35 5.94
C ALA A 151 8.05 12.83 7.13
N HIS A 152 9.34 12.49 6.95
CA HIS A 152 10.22 12.04 8.03
C HIS A 152 10.78 13.16 8.92
N ALA A 153 10.28 14.39 8.76
CA ALA A 153 10.58 15.52 9.65
C ALA A 153 9.89 15.37 11.01
#